data_AF-A0A0M0G9R8-F1
#
_entry.id   AF-A0A0M0G9R8-F1
#
_cell.length_a   1.000
_cell.length_b   1.000
_cell.length_c   1.000
_cell.angle_alpha   90.00
_cell.angle_beta   90.00
_cell.angle_gamma   90.00
#
_symmetry.space_group_name_H-M   'P 1'
#
loop_
_entity.id
_entity.type
_entity.pdbx_description
1 polymer ?
#
loop_
_entity_poly.entity_id
_entity_poly.type
_entity_poly.pdbx_seq_one_letter_code
_entity_poly.pdbx_strand_id
1 'polypeptide(L)'
;MAGIKSINLDGEEVYVFNSAIYIFESSAGNTLEVDLIVSEVTLRKFQDRDSMITEIELEDDRILSSFMFLKPVPGKLPRLSLFCELDPEESYEGVSRISEEHSDFPDIEAGISLEEIRKVEMPNEKITLKLNLPINQVEWLKEQKNKELNQLFKELLEGYLER
;
A
#
# COMPACT_ATOMS: atom_id res chain seq x y z
N MET A 1 18.76 -4.49 12.02
CA MET A 1 17.77 -3.40 11.87
C MET A 1 16.52 -3.87 12.57
N ALA A 2 15.86 -3.02 13.35
CA ALA A 2 14.51 -3.34 13.81
C ALA A 2 13.62 -3.52 12.56
N GLY A 3 13.17 -4.75 12.32
CA GLY A 3 12.18 -5.03 11.28
C GLY A 3 10.78 -4.69 11.79
N ILE A 4 9.86 -4.44 10.86
CA ILE A 4 8.44 -4.33 11.17
C ILE A 4 7.84 -5.73 11.05
N LYS A 5 7.21 -6.19 12.12
CA LYS A 5 6.51 -7.48 12.19
C LYS A 5 5.07 -7.34 11.70
N SER A 6 4.37 -6.32 12.15
CA SER A 6 3.01 -6.00 11.71
C SER A 6 2.76 -4.50 11.79
N ILE A 7 1.79 -4.02 11.03
CA ILE A 7 1.38 -2.61 11.08
C ILE A 7 -0.14 -2.47 10.97
N ASN A 8 -0.68 -1.57 11.78
CA ASN A 8 -2.07 -1.19 11.79
C ASN A 8 -2.21 0.29 11.42
N LEU A 9 -3.06 0.59 10.45
CA LEU A 9 -3.38 1.95 10.00
C LEU A 9 -4.86 2.24 10.31
N ASP A 10 -5.12 3.22 11.18
CA ASP A 10 -6.46 3.64 11.61
C ASP A 10 -7.37 2.49 12.08
N GLY A 11 -6.81 1.52 12.81
CA GLY A 11 -7.53 0.37 13.35
C GLY A 11 -7.57 -0.85 12.42
N GLU A 12 -6.97 -0.78 11.24
CA GLU A 12 -6.93 -1.87 10.27
C GLU A 12 -5.52 -2.43 10.06
N GLU A 13 -5.36 -3.74 10.20
CA GLU A 13 -4.10 -4.42 9.88
C GLU A 13 -3.85 -4.40 8.38
N VAL A 14 -2.65 -4.01 7.98
CA VAL A 14 -2.23 -3.91 6.58
C VAL A 14 -1.24 -5.00 6.25
N TYR A 15 -1.49 -5.71 5.15
CA TYR A 15 -0.50 -6.63 4.60
C TYR A 15 0.65 -5.86 3.95
N VAL A 16 1.86 -6.12 4.43
CA VAL A 16 3.10 -5.46 4.00
C VAL A 16 3.97 -6.46 3.26
N PHE A 17 4.38 -6.13 2.04
CA PHE A 17 5.27 -6.97 1.23
C PHE A 17 6.73 -6.79 1.62
N ASN A 18 7.11 -5.56 1.95
CA ASN A 18 8.40 -5.19 2.51
C ASN A 18 8.27 -3.83 3.18
N SER A 19 9.17 -3.53 4.10
CA SER A 19 9.13 -2.30 4.86
C SER A 19 10.50 -1.90 5.37
N ALA A 20 10.61 -0.62 5.71
CA ALA A 20 11.71 -0.10 6.49
C ALA A 20 11.20 0.88 7.53
N ILE A 21 11.84 0.85 8.70
CA ILE A 21 11.69 1.86 9.75
C ILE A 21 13.08 2.42 10.07
N TYR A 22 13.18 3.75 10.08
CA TYR A 22 14.43 4.44 10.36
C TYR A 22 14.16 5.82 10.96
N ILE A 23 15.15 6.35 11.66
CA ILE A 23 15.18 7.74 12.09
C ILE A 23 15.92 8.52 11.01
N PHE A 24 15.27 9.53 10.45
CA PHE A 24 15.90 10.46 9.54
C PHE A 24 16.40 11.69 10.31
N GLU A 25 17.71 11.93 10.26
CA GLU A 25 18.38 13.04 10.92
C GLU A 25 18.66 14.15 9.88
N SER A 26 18.02 15.29 10.06
CA SER A 26 18.17 16.47 9.21
C SER A 26 18.63 17.68 10.01
N SER A 27 19.07 18.73 9.32
CA SER A 27 19.36 20.02 9.97
C SER A 27 18.14 20.67 10.64
N ALA A 28 16.91 20.28 10.26
CA ALA A 28 15.67 20.78 10.84
C ALA A 28 15.19 19.98 12.06
N GLY A 29 15.75 18.79 12.30
CA GLY A 29 15.32 17.90 13.38
C GLY A 29 15.34 16.42 12.96
N ASN A 30 14.88 15.57 13.87
CA ASN A 30 14.83 14.12 13.67
C ASN A 30 13.38 13.65 13.55
N THR A 31 13.12 12.81 12.55
CA THR A 31 11.80 12.19 12.34
C THR A 31 11.92 10.67 12.36
N LEU A 32 10.88 9.99 12.82
CA LEU A 32 10.68 8.58 12.53
C LEU A 32 10.05 8.48 11.15
N GLU A 33 10.65 7.69 10.26
CA GLU A 33 10.15 7.42 8.92
C GLU A 33 9.85 5.92 8.78
N VAL A 34 8.72 5.62 8.17
CA VAL A 34 8.21 4.27 7.96
C VAL A 34 7.78 4.15 6.51
N ASP A 35 8.48 3.31 5.77
CA ASP A 35 8.24 3.08 4.35
C ASP A 35 7.70 1.66 4.16
N LEU A 36 6.60 1.53 3.42
CA LEU A 36 5.86 0.27 3.28
C LEU A 36 5.55 0.01 1.80
N ILE A 37 5.89 -1.18 1.31
CA ILE A 37 5.32 -1.72 0.07
C ILE A 37 4.02 -2.43 0.41
N VAL A 38 2.94 -1.97 -0.20
CA VAL A 38 1.56 -2.46 0.04
C VAL A 38 0.90 -2.83 -1.28
N SER A 39 -0.35 -3.32 -1.23
CA SER A 39 -1.13 -3.56 -2.45
C SER A 39 -1.63 -2.26 -3.08
N GLU A 40 -1.98 -2.29 -4.38
CA GLU A 40 -2.68 -1.16 -5.00
C GLU A 40 -4.00 -0.81 -4.30
N VAL A 41 -4.68 -1.81 -3.72
CA VAL A 41 -5.95 -1.60 -3.01
C VAL A 41 -5.71 -0.83 -1.72
N THR A 42 -4.73 -1.23 -0.93
CA THR A 42 -4.32 -0.51 0.29
C THR A 42 -3.84 0.89 -0.04
N LEU A 43 -2.97 1.06 -1.05
CA LEU A 43 -2.52 2.38 -1.47
C LEU A 43 -3.71 3.29 -1.80
N ARG A 44 -4.66 2.82 -2.63
CA ARG A 44 -5.86 3.59 -2.98
C ARG A 44 -6.73 3.96 -1.78
N LYS A 45 -6.69 3.17 -0.71
CA LYS A 45 -7.49 3.40 0.50
C LYS A 45 -6.90 4.51 1.39
N PHE A 46 -5.58 4.65 1.40
CA PHE A 46 -4.87 5.54 2.34
C PHE A 46 -4.17 6.73 1.66
N GLN A 47 -3.91 6.69 0.35
CA GLN A 47 -3.13 7.72 -0.37
C GLN A 47 -3.70 9.14 -0.31
N ASP A 48 -5.02 9.27 -0.12
CA ASP A 48 -5.71 10.56 -0.08
C ASP A 48 -5.85 11.12 1.35
N ARG A 49 -5.25 10.45 2.35
CA ARG A 49 -5.24 10.92 3.74
C ARG A 49 -3.99 11.76 4.01
N ASP A 50 -4.15 12.84 4.76
CA ASP A 50 -3.02 13.66 5.21
C ASP A 50 -2.21 12.96 6.32
N SER A 51 -2.92 12.24 7.20
CA SER A 51 -2.35 11.58 8.38
C SER A 51 -3.24 10.44 8.87
N MET A 52 -2.66 9.56 9.69
CA MET A 52 -3.33 8.39 10.26
C MET A 52 -2.69 7.98 11.58
N ILE A 53 -3.49 7.34 12.44
CA ILE A 53 -2.98 6.65 13.62
C ILE A 53 -2.30 5.36 13.13
N THR A 54 -1.03 5.22 13.46
CA THR A 54 -0.19 4.10 13.04
C THR A 54 0.28 3.34 14.27
N GLU A 55 0.01 2.05 14.32
CA GLU A 55 0.55 1.14 15.34
C GLU A 55 1.52 0.17 14.65
N ILE A 56 2.77 0.16 15.08
CA ILE A 56 3.85 -0.60 14.48
C ILE A 56 4.33 -1.61 15.51
N GLU A 57 4.18 -2.89 15.22
CA GLU A 57 4.80 -3.96 15.99
C GLU A 57 6.16 -4.26 15.37
N LEU A 58 7.23 -4.10 16.15
CA LEU A 58 8.58 -4.44 15.75
C LEU A 58 8.86 -5.94 15.94
N GLU A 59 9.89 -6.45 15.27
CA GLU A 59 10.33 -7.85 15.41
C GLU A 59 10.76 -8.24 16.85
N ASP A 60 11.06 -7.25 17.69
CA ASP A 60 11.37 -7.44 19.11
C ASP A 60 10.15 -7.27 20.03
N ASP A 61 8.94 -7.36 19.47
CA ASP A 61 7.65 -7.26 20.14
C ASP A 61 7.36 -5.89 20.81
N ARG A 62 8.19 -4.87 20.56
CA ARG A 62 7.84 -3.49 20.91
C ARG A 62 6.73 -2.98 20.01
N ILE A 63 5.83 -2.19 20.59
CA ILE A 63 4.74 -1.54 19.87
C ILE A 63 4.98 -0.05 19.93
N LEU A 64 5.12 0.58 18.77
CA LEU A 64 5.15 2.03 18.63
C LEU A 64 3.77 2.48 18.15
N SER A 65 3.13 3.40 18.88
CA SER A 65 1.88 4.01 18.44
C SER A 65 2.10 5.50 18.24
N SER A 66 1.77 6.00 17.05
CA SER A 66 2.02 7.40 16.72
C SER A 66 1.03 7.92 15.69
N PHE A 67 0.81 9.23 15.73
CA PHE A 67 0.08 9.93 14.68
C PHE A 67 1.06 10.30 13.57
N MET A 68 1.00 9.62 12.43
CA MET A 68 1.95 9.78 11.34
C MET A 68 1.33 10.49 10.13
N PHE A 69 2.13 11.29 9.45
CA PHE A 69 1.76 12.04 8.25
C PHE A 69 2.20 11.29 6.99
N LEU A 70 1.35 11.32 5.97
CA LEU A 70 1.66 10.71 4.68
C LEU A 70 2.59 11.63 3.87
N LYS A 71 3.64 11.03 3.32
CA LYS A 71 4.62 11.68 2.46
C LYS A 71 4.51 11.13 1.05
N PRO A 72 4.26 11.96 0.03
CA PRO A 72 4.20 11.49 -1.35
C PRO A 72 5.63 11.21 -1.83
N VAL A 73 6.01 9.93 -1.84
CA VAL A 73 7.30 9.47 -2.38
C VAL A 73 7.04 8.75 -3.70
N PRO A 74 7.66 9.20 -4.80
CA PRO A 74 7.54 8.50 -6.07
C PRO A 74 8.22 7.12 -6.00
N GLY A 75 7.60 6.11 -6.61
CA GLY A 75 8.10 4.73 -6.64
C GLY A 75 7.52 3.96 -7.82
N LYS A 76 8.05 2.76 -8.07
CA LYS A 76 7.51 1.84 -9.10
C LYS A 76 6.42 0.95 -8.53
N LEU A 77 6.49 0.66 -7.23
CA LEU A 77 5.55 -0.19 -6.53
C LEU A 77 4.58 0.65 -5.68
N PRO A 78 3.42 0.09 -5.31
CA PRO A 78 2.48 0.79 -4.44
C PRO A 78 3.11 0.97 -3.04
N ARG A 79 3.35 2.22 -2.67
CA ARG A 79 4.12 2.58 -1.46
C ARG A 79 3.36 3.57 -0.59
N LEU A 80 3.37 3.33 0.71
CA LEU A 80 3.01 4.31 1.73
C LEU A 80 4.30 4.73 2.46
N SER A 81 4.54 6.03 2.54
CA SER A 81 5.68 6.59 3.28
C SER A 81 5.12 7.49 4.37
N LEU A 82 5.37 7.14 5.62
CA LEU A 82 4.81 7.78 6.80
C LEU A 82 5.93 8.41 7.61
N PHE A 83 5.68 9.57 8.21
CA PHE A 83 6.64 10.18 9.13
C PHE A 83 5.98 10.87 10.33
N CYS A 84 6.70 10.93 11.44
CA CYS A 84 6.33 11.73 12.60
C CYS A 84 7.58 12.25 13.32
N GLU A 85 7.38 13.21 14.23
CA GLU A 85 8.45 13.60 15.17
C GLU A 85 8.73 12.44 16.13
N LEU A 86 9.95 12.40 16.68
CA LEU A 86 10.31 11.41 17.69
C LEU A 86 9.63 11.74 19.03
N ASP A 87 8.88 10.79 19.57
CA ASP A 87 8.37 10.86 20.94
C ASP A 87 9.52 10.63 21.94
N PRO A 88 9.85 11.59 22.84
CA PRO A 88 10.88 11.43 23.86
C PRO A 88 10.59 10.32 24.90
N GLU A 89 9.32 9.92 25.06
CA GLU A 89 8.91 8.85 25.98
C GLU A 89 9.11 7.45 25.38
N GLU A 90 9.28 7.35 24.06
CA GLU A 90 9.46 6.10 23.33
C GLU A 90 10.93 5.69 23.21
N SER A 91 11.18 4.36 23.21
CA SER A 91 12.51 3.81 22.97
C SER A 91 12.68 3.38 21.52
N TYR A 92 13.51 4.11 20.79
CA TYR A 92 13.92 3.77 19.40
C TYR A 92 15.23 2.98 19.33
N GLU A 93 15.60 2.27 20.40
CA GLU A 93 16.80 1.41 20.38
C GLU A 93 16.74 0.41 19.21
N GLY A 94 17.83 0.22 18.48
CA GLY A 94 17.87 -0.70 17.33
C GLY A 94 17.22 -0.20 16.02
N VAL A 95 16.54 0.95 16.03
CA VAL A 95 16.10 1.64 14.82
C VAL A 95 17.32 2.33 14.17
N SER A 96 17.49 2.14 12.87
CA SER A 96 18.66 2.72 12.16
C SER A 96 18.51 4.21 11.96
N ARG A 97 19.63 4.93 11.97
CA ARG A 97 19.68 6.38 11.76
C ARG A 97 20.30 6.67 10.42
N ILE A 98 19.64 7.54 9.65
CA ILE A 98 20.05 7.93 8.30
C ILE A 98 20.14 9.45 8.29
N SER A 99 21.26 10.00 7.84
CA SER A 99 21.45 11.44 7.74
C SER A 99 21.30 11.92 6.29
N GLU A 100 20.99 13.20 6.11
CA GLU A 100 20.99 13.86 4.79
C GLU A 100 22.32 13.69 4.02
N GLU A 101 23.43 13.52 4.73
CA GLU A 101 24.78 13.42 4.16
C GLU A 101 25.13 12.00 3.67
N HIS A 102 24.34 10.99 4.04
CA HIS A 102 24.58 9.59 3.72
C HIS A 102 23.40 8.97 2.96
N SER A 103 23.66 8.52 1.73
CA SER A 103 22.64 8.06 0.78
C SER A 103 22.17 6.61 0.98
N ASP A 104 22.44 6.01 2.14
CA ASP A 104 22.14 4.60 2.41
C ASP A 104 20.68 4.41 2.85
N PHE A 105 19.76 4.88 1.99
CA PHE A 105 18.33 4.65 2.18
C PHE A 105 18.00 3.17 1.94
N PRO A 106 17.08 2.56 2.73
CA PRO A 106 16.66 1.20 2.51
C PRO A 106 15.96 1.05 1.16
N ASP A 107 16.41 0.11 0.32
CA ASP A 107 15.71 -0.26 -0.90
C ASP A 107 14.61 -1.29 -0.58
N ILE A 108 13.42 -0.78 -0.26
CA ILE A 108 12.26 -1.63 0.05
C ILE A 108 11.58 -2.20 -1.21
N GLU A 109 11.90 -1.72 -2.41
CA GLU A 109 11.37 -2.28 -3.66
C GLU A 109 12.19 -3.50 -4.13
N ALA A 110 13.41 -3.65 -3.62
CA ALA A 110 14.32 -4.73 -4.00
C ALA A 110 13.68 -6.11 -3.83
N GLY A 111 13.63 -6.86 -4.95
CA GLY A 111 13.15 -8.24 -4.96
C GLY A 111 11.63 -8.40 -4.97
N ILE A 112 10.84 -7.32 -5.07
CA ILE A 112 9.39 -7.39 -5.20
C ILE A 112 8.96 -7.04 -6.63
N SER A 113 8.11 -7.88 -7.20
CA SER A 113 7.42 -7.59 -8.47
C SER A 113 5.97 -7.17 -8.26
N LEU A 114 5.45 -6.33 -9.16
CA LEU A 114 4.04 -5.93 -9.15
C LEU A 114 3.11 -7.14 -9.37
N GLU A 115 3.56 -8.13 -10.14
CA GLU A 115 2.83 -9.37 -10.35
C GLU A 115 2.67 -10.17 -9.04
N GLU A 116 3.66 -10.19 -8.17
CA GLU A 116 3.57 -10.85 -6.86
C GLU A 116 2.58 -10.14 -5.93
N ILE A 117 2.57 -8.81 -5.94
CA ILE A 117 1.60 -8.01 -5.18
C ILE A 117 0.17 -8.38 -5.59
N ARG A 118 -0.09 -8.44 -6.90
CA ARG A 118 -1.41 -8.76 -7.46
C ARG A 118 -1.88 -10.19 -7.24
N LYS A 119 -0.97 -11.12 -6.91
CA LYS A 119 -1.36 -12.49 -6.51
C LYS A 119 -1.99 -12.52 -5.12
N VAL A 120 -1.57 -11.62 -4.23
CA VAL A 120 -2.16 -11.48 -2.89
C VAL A 120 -3.45 -10.68 -2.97
N GLU A 121 -3.41 -9.54 -3.67
CA GLU A 121 -4.59 -8.68 -3.80
C GLU A 121 -4.67 -8.01 -5.19
N MET A 122 -5.60 -8.48 -6.02
CA MET A 122 -5.85 -7.93 -7.35
C MET A 122 -6.78 -6.71 -7.29
N PRO A 123 -6.36 -5.51 -7.71
CA PRO A 123 -7.23 -4.35 -7.74
C PRO A 123 -8.30 -4.50 -8.83
N ASN A 124 -9.54 -4.11 -8.51
CA ASN A 124 -10.59 -3.98 -9.51
C ASN A 124 -10.57 -2.58 -10.13
N GLU A 125 -10.71 -2.49 -11.44
CA GLU A 125 -10.84 -1.23 -12.17
C GLU A 125 -12.11 -1.19 -13.01
N LYS A 126 -12.72 0.00 -13.05
CA LYS A 126 -13.88 0.25 -13.89
C LYS A 126 -13.41 0.73 -15.25
N ILE A 127 -13.84 0.03 -16.29
CA ILE A 127 -13.63 0.43 -17.69
C ILE A 127 -14.98 0.69 -18.35
N THR A 128 -15.01 1.57 -19.36
CA THR A 128 -16.19 1.76 -20.21
C THR A 128 -15.97 1.04 -21.53
N LEU A 129 -16.84 0.09 -21.85
CA LEU A 129 -16.84 -0.63 -23.11
C LEU A 129 -17.93 -0.07 -24.04
N LYS A 130 -17.57 0.20 -25.30
CA LYS A 130 -18.51 0.57 -26.36
C LYS A 130 -18.59 -0.58 -27.35
N LEU A 131 -19.74 -1.25 -27.40
CA LEU A 131 -19.95 -2.45 -28.21
C LEU A 131 -20.94 -2.16 -29.34
N ASN A 132 -20.73 -2.79 -30.50
CA ASN A 132 -21.69 -2.81 -31.60
C ASN A 132 -22.27 -4.22 -31.72
N LEU A 133 -23.53 -4.40 -31.31
CA LEU A 133 -24.16 -5.70 -31.15
C LEU A 133 -25.53 -5.76 -31.89
N PRO A 134 -25.97 -6.96 -32.31
CA PRO A 134 -27.34 -7.19 -32.75
C PRO A 134 -28.38 -6.68 -31.75
N ILE A 135 -29.51 -6.17 -32.25
CA ILE A 135 -30.54 -5.50 -31.43
C ILE A 135 -31.09 -6.40 -30.31
N ASN A 136 -31.30 -7.68 -30.57
CA ASN A 136 -31.79 -8.64 -29.58
C ASN A 136 -30.82 -8.83 -28.40
N GLN A 137 -29.51 -8.76 -28.65
CA GLN A 137 -28.50 -8.83 -27.59
C GLN A 137 -28.48 -7.54 -26.77
N VAL A 138 -28.64 -6.39 -27.44
CA VAL A 138 -28.73 -5.08 -26.76
C VAL A 138 -29.96 -5.03 -25.85
N GLU A 139 -31.10 -5.51 -26.31
CA GLU A 139 -32.33 -5.60 -25.52
C GLU A 139 -32.14 -6.50 -24.30
N TRP A 140 -31.61 -7.70 -24.48
CA TRP A 140 -31.34 -8.62 -23.37
C TRP A 140 -30.36 -8.02 -22.34
N LEU A 141 -29.28 -7.37 -22.78
CA LEU A 141 -28.30 -6.73 -21.90
C LEU A 141 -28.91 -5.60 -21.06
N LYS A 142 -29.87 -4.84 -21.62
CA LYS A 142 -30.57 -3.76 -20.89
C LYS A 142 -31.49 -4.26 -19.78
N GLU A 143 -31.90 -5.52 -19.84
CA GLU A 143 -32.77 -6.14 -18.82
C GLU A 143 -31.98 -6.73 -17.64
N GLN A 144 -30.65 -6.91 -17.78
CA GLN A 144 -29.81 -7.52 -16.73
C GLN A 144 -29.37 -6.51 -15.68
N LYS A 145 -29.11 -6.98 -14.46
CA LYS A 145 -28.50 -6.14 -13.42
C LYS A 145 -27.02 -5.94 -13.69
N ASN A 146 -26.50 -4.76 -13.36
CA ASN A 146 -25.07 -4.43 -13.51
C ASN A 146 -24.15 -5.48 -12.83
N LYS A 147 -24.52 -5.99 -11.65
CA LYS A 147 -23.77 -7.04 -10.95
C LYS A 147 -23.68 -8.34 -11.77
N GLU A 148 -24.77 -8.74 -12.41
CA GLU A 148 -24.83 -9.96 -13.23
C GLU A 148 -24.01 -9.79 -14.51
N LEU A 149 -24.08 -8.62 -15.15
CA LEU A 149 -23.25 -8.28 -16.30
C LEU A 149 -21.76 -8.28 -15.95
N ASN A 150 -21.36 -7.68 -14.82
CA ASN A 150 -19.96 -7.69 -14.41
C ASN A 150 -19.45 -9.11 -14.19
N GLN A 151 -20.27 -9.98 -13.59
CA GLN A 151 -19.91 -11.39 -13.39
C GLN A 151 -19.78 -12.13 -14.73
N LEU A 152 -20.75 -11.95 -15.64
CA LEU A 152 -20.72 -12.53 -16.98
C LEU A 152 -19.45 -12.14 -17.76
N PHE A 153 -19.12 -10.84 -17.76
CA PHE A 153 -17.91 -10.36 -18.44
C PHE A 153 -16.63 -10.85 -17.77
N LYS A 154 -16.61 -10.95 -16.44
CA LYS A 154 -15.47 -11.50 -15.70
C LYS A 154 -15.21 -12.96 -16.10
N GLU A 155 -16.22 -13.81 -16.06
CA GLU A 155 -16.12 -15.22 -16.43
C GLU A 155 -15.72 -15.40 -17.91
N LEU A 156 -16.28 -14.58 -18.80
CA LEU A 156 -15.94 -14.61 -20.23
C LEU A 156 -14.48 -14.25 -20.47
N LEU A 157 -13.97 -13.23 -19.79
CA LEU A 157 -12.57 -12.80 -19.90
C LEU A 157 -11.61 -13.82 -19.29
N GLU A 158 -11.92 -14.36 -18.11
CA GLU A 158 -11.13 -15.43 -17.48
C GLU A 158 -11.00 -16.63 -18.44
N GLY A 159 -12.12 -17.12 -18.99
CA GLY A 159 -12.10 -18.24 -19.93
C GLY A 159 -11.46 -17.93 -21.30
N TYR A 160 -11.28 -16.66 -21.66
CA TYR A 160 -10.56 -16.27 -22.87
C TYR A 160 -9.05 -16.09 -22.63
N LEU A 161 -8.66 -15.59 -21.46
CA LEU A 161 -7.26 -15.40 -21.07
C LEU A 161 -6.56 -16.71 -20.67
N GLU A 162 -7.32 -17.72 -20.24
CA GLU A 162 -6.82 -19.08 -19.99
C GLU A 162 -6.58 -19.92 -21.27
N ARG A 163 -6.94 -19.40 -22.45
CA ARG A 163 -6.71 -20.05 -23.75
C ARG A 163 -5.43 -19.58 -24.42
#